data_AF-W4HPT7-F1
#
_entry.id   AF-W4HPT7-F1
#
_cell.length_a   1.000
_cell.length_b   1.000
_cell.length_c   1.000
_cell.angle_alpha   90.00
_cell.angle_beta   90.00
_cell.angle_gamma   90.00
#
_symmetry.space_group_name_H-M   'P 1'
#
loop_
_entity.id
_entity.type
_entity.pdbx_description
1 polymer ?
#
loop_
_entity_poly.entity_id
_entity_poly.type
_entity_poly.pdbx_seq_one_letter_code
_entity_poly.pdbx_strand_id
1 'polypeptide(L)' 'MTGEVILTLLAGALIVEGLAYALAPSLVERMLEALSAMPLEARRTLGLLTAVTGLMLLWAVL' A
#
# COMPACT_ATOMS: atom_id res chain seq x y z
N MET A 1 -10.97 -16.32 -15.16
CA MET A 1 -10.89 -15.03 -14.42
C MET A 1 -9.50 -14.45 -14.59
N THR A 2 -9.15 -13.95 -15.78
CA THR A 2 -7.84 -14.33 -16.35
C THR A 2 -6.89 -13.19 -16.76
N GLY A 3 -7.24 -11.92 -16.55
CA GLY A 3 -6.31 -10.79 -16.80
C GLY A 3 -6.89 -9.41 -16.48
N GLU A 4 -8.19 -9.24 -16.71
CA GLU A 4 -8.92 -8.00 -16.41
C GLU A 4 -8.86 -7.62 -14.94
N VAL A 5 -9.02 -8.59 -14.03
CA VAL A 5 -8.94 -8.36 -12.57
C VAL A 5 -7.59 -7.79 -12.14
N ILE A 6 -6.49 -8.28 -12.74
CA ILE A 6 -5.15 -7.78 -12.44
C ILE A 6 -5.01 -6.33 -12.91
N LEU A 7 -5.52 -6.02 -14.11
CA LEU A 7 -5.51 -4.65 -14.63
C LEU A 7 -6.37 -3.71 -13.77
N THR A 8 -7.53 -4.16 -13.28
CA THR A 8 -8.38 -3.36 -12.38
C THR A 8 -7.68 -3.06 -11.06
N LEU A 9 -7.05 -4.06 -10.43
CA LEU A 9 -6.29 -3.87 -9.18
C LEU A 9 -5.11 -2.90 -9.40
N LEU A 10 -4.38 -3.06 -10.50
CA LEU A 10 -3.26 -2.17 -10.85
C LEU A 10 -3.74 -0.74 -11.13
N ALA A 11 -4.82 -0.57 -11.89
CA ALA A 11 -5.40 0.74 -12.17
C ALA A 11 -5.86 1.44 -10.88
N GLY A 12 -6.53 0.72 -9.99
CA GLY A 12 -6.92 1.24 -8.68
C GLY A 12 -5.73 1.69 -7.85
N ALA A 13 -4.67 0.87 -7.79
CA ALA A 13 -3.43 1.21 -7.09
C ALA A 13 -2.77 2.48 -7.66
N LEU A 14 -2.65 2.60 -8.99
CA LEU A 14 -2.09 3.78 -9.65
C LEU A 14 -2.91 5.05 -9.40
N ILE A 15 -4.24 4.95 -9.37
CA ILE A 15 -5.11 6.09 -9.07
C ILE A 15 -4.88 6.55 -7.63
N VAL A 16 -4.88 5.64 -6.65
CA VAL A 16 -4.69 5.98 -5.24
C VAL A 16 -3.30 6.59 -5.01
N GLU A 17 -2.25 5.98 -5.54
CA GLU A 17 -0.88 6.48 -5.47
C GLU A 17 -0.74 7.87 -6.13
N GLY A 18 -1.26 8.02 -7.36
CA GLY A 18 -1.24 9.29 -8.08
C GLY A 18 -1.97 10.41 -7.36
N LEU A 19 -3.11 10.11 -6.73
CA LEU A 19 -3.85 11.07 -5.91
C LEU A 19 -3.09 11.44 -4.63
N ALA A 20 -2.43 10.48 -3.97
CA ALA A 20 -1.59 10.78 -2.82
C ALA A 20 -0.48 11.77 -3.19
N TYR A 21 0.18 11.58 -4.33
CA TYR A 21 1.22 12.50 -4.82
C TYR A 21 0.65 13.85 -5.27
N ALA A 22 -0.50 13.88 -5.95
CA ALA A 22 -1.07 15.11 -6.49
C ALA A 22 -1.73 15.99 -5.41
N LEU A 23 -2.42 15.38 -4.44
CA LEU A 23 -3.24 16.10 -3.46
C LEU A 23 -2.51 16.32 -2.14
N ALA A 24 -1.62 15.42 -1.73
CA ALA A 24 -0.97 15.47 -0.42
C ALA A 24 0.53 15.07 -0.47
N PRO A 25 1.35 15.71 -1.34
CA PRO A 25 2.77 15.34 -1.50
C PRO A 25 3.55 15.43 -0.18
N SER A 26 3.29 16.47 0.63
CA SER A 26 3.96 16.64 1.93
C SER A 26 3.60 15.58 2.96
N LEU A 27 2.46 14.90 2.83
CA LEU A 27 2.10 13.79 3.70
C LEU A 27 2.94 12.56 3.36
N VAL A 28 3.13 12.29 2.07
CA VAL A 28 3.99 11.19 1.59
C VAL A 28 5.41 11.39 2.10
N GLU A 29 5.97 12.59 1.98
CA GLU A 29 7.31 12.91 2.51
C GLU A 29 7.41 12.62 4.01
N ARG A 30 6.47 13.12 4.82
CA ARG A 30 6.44 12.86 6.27
C ARG A 30 6.29 11.38 6.62
N MET A 31 5.49 10.63 5.85
CA MET A 31 5.34 9.18 6.05
C MET A 31 6.65 8.45 5.73
N LEU A 32 7.34 8.84 4.66
CA LEU A 32 8.64 8.27 4.29
C LEU A 32 9.72 8.60 5.33
N GLU A 33 9.73 9.83 5.85
CA GLU A 33 10.62 10.21 6.96
C GLU A 33 10.36 9.36 8.21
N ALA A 34 9.10 9.21 8.60
CA ALA A 34 8.71 8.38 9.74
C ALA A 34 9.12 6.91 9.54
N LEU A 35 8.87 6.35 8.35
CA LEU A 35 9.34 5.00 7.99
C LEU A 35 10.87 4.90 8.03
N SER A 36 11.58 5.93 7.55
CA SER A 36 13.04 5.98 7.53
C SER A 36 13.68 6.12 8.92
N ALA A 37 12.93 6.56 9.92
CA ALA A 37 13.37 6.63 11.31
C ALA A 37 13.19 5.30 12.07
N MET A 38 12.36 4.39 11.56
CA MET A 38 12.11 3.09 12.22
C MET A 38 13.31 2.14 12.09
N PRO A 39 13.58 1.27 13.07
CA PRO A 39 14.56 0.20 12.93
C PRO A 39 14.12 -0.80 11.85
N LEU A 40 15.09 -1.48 11.22
CA LEU A 40 14.82 -2.40 10.10
C LEU A 40 13.80 -3.49 10.44
N GLU A 41 13.89 -4.05 11.64
CA GLU A 41 12.97 -5.09 12.13
C GLU A 41 11.53 -4.57 12.20
N ALA A 42 11.30 -3.38 12.75
CA ALA A 42 9.98 -2.77 12.82
C ALA A 42 9.40 -2.50 11.41
N ARG A 43 10.22 -2.04 10.46
CA ARG A 43 9.78 -1.84 9.06
C ARG A 43 9.35 -3.16 8.42
N ARG A 44 10.09 -4.25 8.67
CA ARG A 44 9.74 -5.59 8.16
C ARG A 44 8.44 -6.09 8.77
N THR A 45 8.27 -5.94 10.09
CA THR A 45 7.03 -6.33 10.77
C THR A 45 5.84 -5.53 10.27
N LEU A 46 5.99 -4.21 10.08
CA LEU A 46 4.94 -3.36 9.50
C LEU A 46 4.55 -3.86 8.10
N GLY A 47 5.53 -4.13 7.23
CA GLY A 47 5.27 -4.65 5.88
C GLY A 47 4.54 -6.00 5.90
N LEU A 48 4.94 -6.92 6.78
CA LEU A 48 4.28 -8.21 6.94
C LEU A 48 2.85 -8.07 7.43
N LEU A 49 2.61 -7.20 8.42
CA LEU A 49 1.27 -6.92 8.93
C LEU A 49 0.35 -6.35 7.83
N THR A 50 0.85 -5.40 7.04
CA THR A 50 0.10 -4.84 5.91
C THR A 50 -0.24 -5.91 4.87
N ALA A 51 0.73 -6.77 4.52
CA ALA A 51 0.51 -7.85 3.55
C ALA A 51 -0.53 -8.89 4.05
N VAL A 52 -0.40 -9.34 5.30
CA VAL A 52 -1.33 -10.30 5.92
C VAL A 52 -2.73 -9.69 6.04
N THR A 53 -2.83 -8.40 6.38
CA THR A 53 -4.11 -7.69 6.43
C THR A 53 -4.77 -7.63 5.05
N GLY A 54 -4.03 -7.28 4.01
CA GLY A 54 -4.53 -7.28 2.63
C GLY A 54 -5.01 -8.68 2.19
N LEU A 55 -4.27 -9.72 2.55
CA LEU A 55 -4.66 -11.11 2.27
C LEU A 55 -5.96 -11.48 3.00
N MET A 56 -6.11 -11.11 4.28
CA MET A 56 -7.34 -11.36 5.04
C MET A 56 -8.55 -10.64 4.43
N LEU A 57 -8.39 -9.38 4.01
CA LEU A 57 -9.46 -8.62 3.36
C LEU A 57 -9.87 -9.24 2.03
N LEU A 58 -8.89 -9.65 1.21
CA LEU A 58 -9.16 -10.34 -0.05
C LEU A 58 -9.91 -11.66 0.20
N TRP A 59 -9.48 -12.42 1.21
CA TRP A 59 -10.12 -13.68 1.58
C TRP A 59 -11.55 -13.51 2.10
N ALA A 60 -11.86 -12.39 2.76
CA ALA A 60 -13.22 -12.11 3.26
C ALA A 60 -14.22 -11.75 2.16
N VAL A 61 -13.75 -11.29 1.00
CA VAL A 61 -14.59 -10.85 -0.13
C VAL A 61 -14.69 -11.91 -1.24
N LEU A 62 -13.72 -12.83 -1.31
CA LEU A 62 -13.73 -13.99 -2.21
C LEU A 62 -14.67 -15.10 -1.72
#